data_AF-A0A9Q0VXE8-F1
#
_entry.id   AF-A0A9Q0VXE8-F1
#
_cell.length_a   1.000
_cell.length_b   1.000
_cell.length_c   1.000
_cell.angle_alpha   90.00
_cell.angle_beta   90.00
_cell.angle_gamma   90.00
#
_symmetry.space_group_name_H-M   'P 1'
#
loop_
_entity.id
_entity.type
_entity.pdbx_description
1 polymer ?
#
loop_
_entity_poly.entity_id
_entity_poly.type
_entity_poly.pdbx_seq_one_letter_code
_entity_poly.pdbx_strand_id
1 'polypeptide(L)'
;MVPHSFPSVQFSGTVYHLKIAKMKLFQGPIKLFMLPEPFDVGRVLQVDVVSNGQKVIVTTSGPIEPAARLATHVENLLRKSSSEFSVVISQMNGQDHPSHSVHVFNVGKMRLKLCRGWITKAREIYSATMQLCGVRTNANTAARSLFWQPRKGLSFILTFESERDRNAAIMLARKYAYDCNAVILAGPEDQV
;
A
#
# COMPACT_ATOMS: atom_id res chain seq x y z
N MET A 1 9.01 -25.53 -31.31
CA MET A 1 9.09 -25.24 -29.86
C MET A 1 8.56 -23.83 -29.67
N VAL A 2 7.32 -23.69 -29.20
CA VAL A 2 6.60 -22.41 -29.13
C VAL A 2 6.88 -21.78 -27.77
N PRO A 3 7.37 -20.52 -27.69
CA PRO A 3 7.36 -19.80 -26.44
C PRO A 3 5.93 -19.29 -26.22
N HIS A 4 5.27 -19.79 -25.17
CA HIS A 4 3.98 -19.29 -24.74
C HIS A 4 4.11 -17.84 -24.29
N SER A 5 3.54 -16.94 -25.09
CA SER A 5 3.33 -15.55 -24.76
C SER A 5 2.30 -15.43 -23.64
N PHE A 6 2.65 -14.69 -22.58
CA PHE A 6 1.67 -14.23 -21.60
C PHE A 6 0.68 -13.28 -22.29
N PRO A 7 -0.63 -13.36 -22.01
CA PRO A 7 -1.61 -12.53 -22.68
C PRO A 7 -1.38 -11.05 -22.34
N SER A 8 -1.20 -10.25 -23.39
CA SER A 8 -1.27 -8.79 -23.36
C SER A 8 -2.66 -8.36 -22.89
N VAL A 9 -2.76 -7.87 -21.65
CA VAL A 9 -3.99 -7.27 -21.16
C VAL A 9 -4.15 -5.91 -21.83
N GLN A 10 -5.04 -5.84 -22.81
CA GLN A 10 -5.54 -4.59 -23.37
C GLN A 10 -6.42 -3.91 -22.32
N PHE A 11 -5.94 -2.81 -21.74
CA PHE A 11 -6.77 -1.98 -20.86
C PHE A 11 -7.58 -1.02 -21.72
N SER A 12 -8.82 -1.41 -22.03
CA SER A 12 -9.86 -0.48 -22.46
C SER A 12 -10.08 0.53 -21.33
N GLY A 13 -9.98 1.83 -21.67
CA GLY A 13 -10.02 2.94 -20.72
C GLY A 13 -11.26 2.87 -19.84
N THR A 14 -11.07 2.39 -18.62
CA THR A 14 -12.11 2.36 -17.58
C THR A 14 -11.79 3.48 -16.61
N VAL A 15 -12.64 4.51 -16.59
CA VAL A 15 -12.60 5.56 -15.57
C VAL A 15 -13.06 4.94 -14.26
N TYR A 16 -12.13 4.57 -13.39
CA TYR A 16 -12.48 4.15 -12.04
C TYR A 16 -12.74 5.40 -11.20
N HIS A 17 -14.00 5.59 -10.79
CA HIS A 17 -14.34 6.57 -9.76
C HIS A 17 -13.76 6.09 -8.42
N LEU A 18 -12.59 6.61 -8.03
CA LEU A 18 -12.18 6.54 -6.64
C LEU A 18 -13.08 7.48 -5.84
N LYS A 19 -14.24 6.97 -5.40
CA LYS A 19 -15.13 7.66 -4.48
C LYS A 19 -14.46 7.68 -3.11
N ILE A 20 -13.60 8.66 -2.86
CA ILE A 20 -13.12 8.91 -1.51
C ILE A 20 -14.28 9.48 -0.69
N ALA A 21 -14.40 8.95 0.53
CA ALA A 21 -15.43 9.25 1.51
C ALA A 21 -15.79 10.73 1.57
N LYS A 22 -17.09 10.99 1.72
CA LYS A 22 -17.67 12.31 1.98
C LYS A 22 -17.11 12.85 3.31
N MET A 23 -15.93 13.48 3.30
CA MET A 23 -15.34 14.09 4.48
C MET A 23 -16.04 15.42 4.75
N LYS A 24 -16.93 15.44 5.74
CA LYS A 24 -17.54 16.66 6.27
C LYS A 24 -16.63 17.13 7.41
N LEU A 25 -15.86 18.21 7.23
CA LEU A 25 -14.98 18.72 8.28
C LEU A 25 -15.13 20.22 8.52
N PHE A 26 -15.06 20.57 9.80
CA PHE A 26 -15.13 21.90 10.37
C PHE A 26 -13.73 22.53 10.49
N GLN A 27 -13.63 23.77 10.02
CA GLN A 27 -12.60 24.81 10.21
C GLN A 27 -11.09 24.43 10.28
N GLY A 28 -10.36 24.80 9.22
CA GLY A 28 -8.89 24.90 9.15
C GLY A 28 -8.36 24.68 7.71
N PRO A 29 -7.21 25.26 7.28
CA PRO A 29 -6.60 24.95 5.99
C PRO A 29 -5.99 23.54 6.01
N ILE A 30 -6.66 22.58 5.39
CA ILE A 30 -6.21 21.19 5.28
C ILE A 30 -5.42 21.02 3.97
N LYS A 31 -4.16 20.61 4.07
CA LYS A 31 -3.37 20.14 2.93
C LYS A 31 -3.46 18.61 2.87
N LEU A 32 -4.26 18.09 1.93
CA LEU A 32 -4.36 16.65 1.65
C LEU A 32 -3.27 16.26 0.65
N PHE A 33 -2.42 15.31 1.03
CA PHE A 33 -1.48 14.67 0.11
C PHE A 33 -1.97 13.25 -0.15
N MET A 34 -2.39 13.00 -1.39
CA MET A 34 -2.64 11.65 -1.87
C MET A 34 -1.33 11.17 -2.51
N LEU A 35 -0.74 10.14 -1.92
CA LEU A 35 0.50 9.57 -2.42
C LEU A 35 0.19 8.30 -3.19
N PRO A 36 0.48 8.24 -4.50
CA PRO A 36 0.14 7.10 -5.31
C PRO A 36 0.70 5.79 -4.72
N GLU A 37 -0.13 4.76 -4.72
CA GLU A 37 0.24 3.40 -4.42
C GLU A 37 0.19 2.54 -5.69
N PRO A 38 0.69 1.29 -5.68
CA PRO A 38 0.77 0.49 -6.90
C PRO A 38 -0.56 0.29 -7.65
N PHE A 39 -1.71 0.42 -6.98
CA PHE A 39 -3.02 0.36 -7.66
C PHE A 39 -3.36 1.63 -8.45
N ASP A 40 -2.70 2.76 -8.18
CA ASP A 40 -2.97 4.04 -8.83
C ASP A 40 -2.27 4.20 -10.18
N VAL A 41 -1.24 3.40 -10.44
CA VAL A 41 -0.45 3.44 -11.69
C VAL A 41 -1.36 3.20 -12.89
N GLY A 42 -1.23 4.06 -13.91
CA GLY A 42 -2.07 4.05 -15.12
C GLY A 42 -3.46 4.65 -14.93
N ARG A 43 -3.79 5.17 -13.74
CA ARG A 43 -5.11 5.77 -13.44
C ARG A 43 -5.00 7.28 -13.32
N VAL A 44 -6.03 7.99 -13.78
CA VAL A 44 -6.25 9.40 -13.43
C VAL A 44 -6.93 9.43 -12.07
N LEU A 45 -6.34 10.12 -11.10
CA LEU A 45 -6.94 10.24 -9.77
C LEU A 45 -7.87 11.44 -9.73
N GLN A 46 -9.04 11.28 -9.11
CA GLN A 46 -10.03 12.33 -8.92
C GLN A 46 -10.30 12.52 -7.42
N VAL A 47 -10.42 13.77 -6.99
CA VAL A 47 -10.79 14.15 -5.63
C VAL A 47 -11.97 15.12 -5.69
N ASP A 48 -13.00 14.82 -4.89
CA ASP A 48 -14.14 15.70 -4.67
C ASP A 48 -13.86 16.61 -3.46
N VAL A 49 -13.62 17.90 -3.69
CA VAL A 49 -13.39 18.90 -2.65
C VAL A 49 -14.70 19.61 -2.36
N VAL A 50 -15.19 19.52 -1.11
CA VAL A 50 -16.40 20.22 -0.67
C VAL A 50 -16.02 21.28 0.36
N SER A 51 -16.31 22.55 0.07
CA SER A 51 -16.08 23.68 0.97
C SER A 51 -17.24 24.65 0.90
N ASN A 52 -17.79 25.07 2.05
CA ASN A 52 -18.90 26.03 2.16
C ASN A 52 -20.12 25.68 1.27
N GLY A 53 -20.44 24.39 1.11
CA GLY A 53 -21.55 23.92 0.28
C GLY A 53 -21.27 23.89 -1.23
N GLN A 54 -20.11 24.37 -1.68
CA GLN A 54 -19.63 24.24 -3.05
C GLN A 54 -18.79 22.96 -3.20
N LYS A 55 -18.99 22.25 -4.30
CA LYS A 55 -18.23 21.05 -4.67
C LYS A 55 -17.36 21.37 -5.89
N VAL A 56 -16.06 21.17 -5.77
CA VAL A 56 -15.09 21.27 -6.86
C VAL A 56 -14.47 19.90 -7.06
N ILE A 57 -14.32 19.49 -8.32
CA ILE A 57 -13.66 18.23 -8.67
C ILE A 57 -12.25 18.58 -9.14
N VAL A 58 -11.26 17.92 -8.57
CA VAL A 58 -9.85 18.06 -8.96
C VAL A 58 -9.35 16.72 -9.47
N THR A 59 -8.70 16.72 -10.64
CA THR A 59 -8.09 15.52 -11.23
C THR A 59 -6.59 15.69 -11.43
N THR A 60 -5.86 14.59 -11.49
CA THR A 60 -4.47 14.61 -11.96
C THR A 60 -4.40 15.07 -13.42
N SER A 61 -3.28 15.65 -13.84
CA SER A 61 -3.06 16.12 -15.22
C SER A 61 -3.03 14.99 -16.25
N GLY A 62 -2.86 13.75 -15.79
CA GLY A 62 -2.86 12.54 -16.59
C GLY A 62 -2.80 11.29 -15.69
N PRO A 63 -2.66 10.10 -16.29
CA PRO A 63 -2.44 8.86 -15.55
C PRO A 63 -1.20 8.92 -14.66
N ILE A 64 -1.22 8.25 -13.51
CA ILE A 64 -0.01 8.11 -12.68
C ILE A 64 1.01 7.24 -13.44
N GLU A 65 2.19 7.80 -13.65
CA GLU A 65 3.30 7.10 -14.31
C GLU A 65 3.86 5.95 -13.47
N PRO A 66 4.27 4.83 -14.09
CA PRO A 66 4.95 3.76 -13.37
C PRO A 66 6.31 4.22 -12.86
N ALA A 67 6.66 3.81 -11.64
CA ALA A 67 7.98 4.09 -11.09
C ALA A 67 9.07 3.34 -11.89
N ALA A 68 9.98 4.09 -12.50
CA ALA A 68 11.08 3.53 -13.29
C ALA A 68 11.86 2.48 -12.49
N ARG A 69 12.07 1.30 -13.10
CA ARG A 69 12.81 0.14 -12.55
C ARG A 69 12.16 -0.56 -11.34
N LEU A 70 10.98 -0.13 -10.87
CA LEU A 70 10.27 -0.84 -9.80
C LEU A 70 9.79 -2.22 -10.25
N ALA A 71 9.29 -2.34 -11.49
CA ALA A 71 8.81 -3.62 -12.04
C ALA A 71 9.92 -4.69 -12.04
N THR A 72 11.08 -4.39 -12.64
CA THR A 72 12.23 -5.30 -12.65
C THR A 72 12.74 -5.62 -11.24
N HIS A 73 12.66 -4.66 -10.31
CA HIS A 73 13.03 -4.90 -8.92
C HIS A 73 12.07 -5.91 -8.26
N VAL A 74 10.76 -5.75 -8.43
CA VAL A 74 9.74 -6.67 -7.90
C VAL A 74 9.86 -8.06 -8.53
N GLU A 75 10.09 -8.16 -9.83
CA GLU A 75 10.33 -9.44 -10.52
C GLU A 75 11.53 -10.21 -9.93
N ASN A 76 12.61 -9.50 -9.63
CA ASN A 76 13.77 -10.10 -8.97
C ASN A 76 13.45 -10.58 -7.54
N LEU A 77 12.62 -9.83 -6.80
CA LEU A 77 12.17 -10.23 -5.46
C LEU A 77 11.21 -11.43 -5.49
N LEU A 78 10.36 -11.55 -6.52
CA LEU A 78 9.44 -12.67 -6.71
C LEU A 78 10.15 -14.02 -6.91
N ARG A 79 11.42 -14.00 -7.35
CA ARG A 79 12.26 -15.21 -7.46
C ARG A 79 12.69 -15.74 -6.08
N LYS A 80 12.63 -14.92 -5.02
CA LYS A 80 13.00 -15.31 -3.65
C LYS A 80 11.81 -15.95 -2.93
N SER A 81 12.08 -16.83 -1.97
CA SER A 81 11.02 -17.40 -1.11
C SER A 81 10.46 -16.39 -0.10
N SER A 82 11.28 -15.41 0.27
CA SER A 82 10.91 -14.26 1.10
C SER A 82 11.84 -13.07 0.83
N SER A 83 11.33 -11.86 1.05
CA SER A 83 12.11 -10.63 1.01
C SER A 83 11.97 -9.88 2.34
N GLU A 84 13.06 -9.24 2.77
CA GLU A 84 13.14 -8.54 4.04
C GLU A 84 13.37 -7.06 3.81
N PHE A 85 12.67 -6.23 4.59
CA PHE A 85 12.74 -4.78 4.53
C PHE A 85 12.98 -4.22 5.93
N SER A 86 13.95 -3.32 6.05
CA SER A 86 14.15 -2.53 7.27
C SER A 86 13.01 -1.53 7.42
N VAL A 87 12.37 -1.54 8.58
CA VAL A 87 11.25 -0.62 8.89
C VAL A 87 11.34 -0.08 10.32
N VAL A 88 10.78 1.09 10.54
CA VAL A 88 10.48 1.63 11.87
C VAL A 88 8.97 1.59 12.07
N ILE A 89 8.52 1.18 13.26
CA ILE A 89 7.10 1.26 13.62
C ILE A 89 6.82 2.70 14.04
N SER A 90 6.03 3.43 13.26
CA SER A 90 5.63 4.80 13.59
C SER A 90 4.35 4.82 14.41
N GLN A 91 3.41 3.91 14.13
CA GLN A 91 2.20 3.72 14.94
C GLN A 91 1.91 2.26 15.17
N MET A 92 1.27 1.97 16.30
CA MET A 92 0.72 0.67 16.64
C MET A 92 -0.71 0.89 17.18
N ASN A 93 -1.69 0.23 16.58
CA ASN A 93 -3.11 0.35 16.93
C ASN A 93 -3.62 1.81 16.92
N GLY A 94 -3.14 2.61 15.97
CA GLY A 94 -3.50 4.03 15.82
C GLY A 94 -2.87 4.97 16.85
N GLN A 95 -1.99 4.46 17.72
CA GLN A 95 -1.22 5.26 18.67
C GLN A 95 0.22 5.38 18.20
N ASP A 96 0.82 6.56 18.40
CA ASP A 96 2.22 6.79 18.07
C ASP A 96 3.12 5.84 18.87
N HIS A 97 4.07 5.22 18.17
CA HIS A 97 5.00 4.30 18.78
C HIS A 97 6.29 5.07 19.14
N PRO A 98 6.66 5.18 20.43
CA PRO A 98 7.77 6.04 20.85
C PRO A 98 9.14 5.48 20.48
N SER A 99 9.24 4.21 20.09
CA SER A 99 10.52 3.59 19.76
C SER A 99 10.90 3.79 18.30
N HIS A 100 12.09 4.33 18.06
CA HIS A 100 12.69 4.45 16.72
C HIS A 100 13.53 3.24 16.32
N SER A 101 13.38 2.10 17.01
CA SER A 101 14.19 0.92 16.68
C SER A 101 13.85 0.34 15.32
N VAL A 102 14.88 -0.06 14.58
CA VAL A 102 14.73 -0.78 13.32
C VAL A 102 14.21 -2.20 13.56
N HIS A 103 13.21 -2.56 12.79
CA HIS A 103 12.58 -3.88 12.71
C HIS A 103 12.79 -4.44 11.30
N VAL A 104 12.59 -5.74 11.16
CA VAL A 104 12.56 -6.43 9.88
C VAL A 104 11.11 -6.79 9.56
N PHE A 105 10.62 -6.27 8.44
CA PHE A 105 9.37 -6.68 7.83
C PHE A 105 9.65 -7.69 6.71
N ASN A 106 9.30 -8.93 6.94
CA ASN A 106 9.49 -10.04 6.01
C ASN A 106 8.18 -10.31 5.24
N VAL A 107 8.29 -10.24 3.93
CA VAL A 107 7.23 -10.56 2.96
C VAL A 107 7.55 -11.91 2.33
N GLY A 108 6.91 -12.96 2.82
CA GLY A 108 7.11 -14.34 2.35
C GLY A 108 5.91 -14.88 1.59
N LYS A 109 6.11 -15.93 0.79
CA LYS A 109 5.07 -16.50 -0.09
C LYS A 109 3.74 -16.87 0.57
N MET A 110 3.75 -17.20 1.86
CA MET A 110 2.53 -17.60 2.59
C MET A 110 2.14 -16.64 3.72
N ARG A 111 3.01 -15.72 4.11
CA ARG A 111 2.83 -14.94 5.33
C ARG A 111 3.63 -13.65 5.36
N LEU A 112 3.16 -12.73 6.18
CA LEU A 112 3.89 -11.54 6.60
C LEU A 112 4.40 -11.72 8.03
N LYS A 113 5.59 -11.20 8.31
CA LYS A 113 6.18 -11.23 9.65
C LYS A 113 6.89 -9.91 9.94
N LEU A 114 6.68 -9.38 11.14
CA LEU A 114 7.41 -8.25 11.69
C LEU A 114 8.18 -8.70 12.94
N CYS A 115 9.49 -8.48 12.95
CA CYS A 115 10.35 -8.86 14.07
C CYS A 115 11.43 -7.82 14.37
N ARG A 116 11.95 -7.86 15.59
CA ARG A 116 13.16 -7.13 16.01
C ARG A 116 14.13 -8.13 16.62
N GLY A 117 15.18 -8.47 15.88
CA GLY A 117 16.05 -9.61 16.22
C GLY A 117 15.23 -10.89 16.37
N TRP A 118 15.36 -11.55 17.51
CA TRP A 118 14.63 -12.79 17.82
C TRP A 118 13.15 -12.57 18.22
N ILE A 119 12.76 -11.34 18.57
CA ILE A 119 11.40 -11.03 19.04
C ILE A 119 10.46 -10.84 17.85
N THR A 120 9.41 -11.67 17.77
CA THR A 120 8.35 -11.51 16.76
C THR A 120 7.24 -10.60 17.31
N LYS A 121 6.96 -9.49 16.62
CA LYS A 121 5.89 -8.55 16.96
C LYS A 121 4.55 -8.98 16.36
N ALA A 122 4.58 -9.47 15.12
CA ALA A 122 3.43 -10.03 14.44
C ALA A 122 3.89 -11.04 13.39
N ARG A 123 3.10 -12.08 13.16
CA ARG A 123 3.32 -13.09 12.12
C ARG A 123 1.98 -13.68 11.74
N GLU A 124 1.53 -13.42 10.52
CA GLU A 124 0.22 -13.88 10.05
C GLU A 124 0.30 -14.43 8.64
N ILE A 125 -0.43 -15.53 8.42
CA ILE A 125 -0.69 -16.07 7.10
C ILE A 125 -1.66 -15.13 6.38
N TYR A 126 -1.54 -15.02 5.05
CA TYR A 126 -2.46 -14.22 4.26
C TYR A 126 -3.91 -14.69 4.47
N SER A 127 -4.80 -13.76 4.79
CA SER A 127 -6.22 -14.03 5.05
C SER A 127 -7.09 -12.89 4.50
N ALA A 128 -8.36 -13.18 4.25
CA ALA A 128 -9.31 -12.19 3.74
C ALA A 128 -9.56 -11.02 4.72
N THR A 129 -9.25 -11.19 6.01
CA THR A 129 -9.37 -10.14 7.03
C THR A 129 -8.13 -9.27 7.16
N MET A 130 -7.03 -9.63 6.51
CA MET A 130 -5.79 -8.86 6.54
C MET A 130 -5.90 -7.65 5.62
N GLN A 131 -5.46 -6.49 6.08
CA GLN A 131 -5.42 -5.27 5.29
C GLN A 131 -3.99 -4.78 5.09
N LEU A 132 -3.69 -4.28 3.89
CA LEU A 132 -2.37 -3.76 3.54
C LEU A 132 -2.46 -2.73 2.41
N CYS A 133 -1.99 -1.50 2.69
CA CYS A 133 -1.97 -0.40 1.72
C CYS A 133 -0.92 0.67 2.06
N GLY A 134 -0.71 1.63 1.16
CA GLY A 134 0.04 2.84 1.49
C GLY A 134 -0.68 3.67 2.55
N VAL A 135 0.07 4.45 3.36
CA VAL A 135 -0.54 5.40 4.30
C VAL A 135 -1.05 6.63 3.55
N ARG A 136 -2.30 7.02 3.82
CA ARG A 136 -3.01 8.15 3.18
C ARG A 136 -3.02 9.43 4.02
N THR A 137 -2.01 9.64 4.87
CA THR A 137 -1.90 10.83 5.74
C THR A 137 -1.02 11.91 5.13
N ASN A 138 -1.15 13.14 5.62
CA ASN A 138 -0.36 14.30 5.20
C ASN A 138 1.05 14.38 5.82
N ALA A 139 1.52 13.31 6.47
CA ALA A 139 2.83 13.29 7.11
C ALA A 139 3.96 13.19 6.06
N ASN A 140 5.09 13.85 6.31
CA ASN A 140 6.26 13.81 5.43
C ASN A 140 6.82 12.39 5.19
N THR A 141 6.49 11.43 6.06
CA THR A 141 6.88 10.03 5.94
C THR A 141 5.87 9.16 5.19
N ALA A 142 4.71 9.69 4.80
CA ALA A 142 3.61 8.90 4.24
C ALA A 142 4.00 8.16 2.95
N ALA A 143 4.90 8.73 2.15
CA ALA A 143 5.36 8.11 0.90
C ALA A 143 6.19 6.84 1.14
N ARG A 144 6.85 6.78 2.30
CA ARG A 144 7.63 5.64 2.76
C ARG A 144 6.87 4.77 3.76
N SER A 145 5.63 5.14 4.08
CA SER A 145 4.84 4.47 5.10
C SER A 145 3.81 3.52 4.49
N LEU A 146 3.61 2.39 5.17
CA LEU A 146 2.66 1.34 4.85
C LEU A 146 1.78 1.10 6.06
N PHE A 147 0.47 0.98 5.83
CA PHE A 147 -0.47 0.47 6.82
C PHE A 147 -0.59 -1.05 6.67
N TRP A 148 -0.43 -1.76 7.77
CA TRP A 148 -0.65 -3.21 7.84
C TRP A 148 -1.52 -3.56 9.02
N GLN A 149 -2.67 -4.18 8.76
CA GLN A 149 -3.50 -4.82 9.77
C GLN A 149 -3.41 -6.34 9.58
N PRO A 150 -2.55 -7.04 10.34
CA PRO A 150 -2.46 -8.49 10.30
C PRO A 150 -3.79 -9.19 10.62
N ARG A 151 -4.49 -8.69 11.64
CA ARG A 151 -5.75 -9.23 12.16
C ARG A 151 -6.50 -8.13 12.92
N LYS A 152 -7.79 -8.35 13.19
CA LYS A 152 -8.61 -7.41 13.96
C LYS A 152 -7.97 -7.11 15.33
N GLY A 153 -7.91 -5.82 15.67
CA GLY A 153 -7.33 -5.35 16.93
C GLY A 153 -5.80 -5.23 16.95
N LEU A 154 -5.13 -5.53 15.83
CA LEU A 154 -3.68 -5.34 15.69
C LEU A 154 -3.36 -4.66 14.35
N SER A 155 -2.86 -3.43 14.39
CA SER A 155 -2.41 -2.68 13.22
C SER A 155 -1.10 -1.95 13.45
N PHE A 156 -0.39 -1.70 12.35
CA PHE A 156 0.89 -1.01 12.35
C PHE A 156 0.93 0.03 11.22
N ILE A 157 1.61 1.13 11.49
CA ILE A 157 2.19 1.98 10.44
C ILE A 157 3.69 1.73 10.43
N LEU A 158 4.19 1.20 9.31
CA LEU A 158 5.59 0.86 9.09
C LEU A 158 6.23 1.87 8.14
N THR A 159 7.26 2.57 8.58
CA THR A 159 8.05 3.48 7.76
C THR A 159 9.28 2.76 7.23
N PHE A 160 9.41 2.69 5.90
CA PHE A 160 10.51 2.06 5.18
C PHE A 160 11.67 3.05 4.96
N GLU A 161 12.84 2.52 4.60
CA GLU A 161 14.00 3.32 4.20
C GLU A 161 13.68 4.19 2.97
N SER A 162 13.02 3.60 1.96
CA SER A 162 12.66 4.26 0.71
C SER A 162 11.21 4.02 0.27
N GLU A 163 10.69 4.90 -0.58
CA GLU A 163 9.36 4.74 -1.21
C GLU A 163 9.33 3.51 -2.12
N ARG A 164 10.47 3.20 -2.76
CA ARG A 164 10.64 2.01 -3.61
C ARG A 164 10.43 0.74 -2.80
N ASP A 165 11.04 0.64 -1.62
CA ASP A 165 10.92 -0.54 -0.75
C ASP A 165 9.50 -0.70 -0.24
N ARG A 166 8.86 0.40 0.16
CA ARG A 166 7.43 0.41 0.55
C ARG A 166 6.56 -0.11 -0.59
N ASN A 167 6.74 0.39 -1.81
CA ASN A 167 5.95 -0.04 -2.96
C ASN A 167 6.25 -1.50 -3.35
N ALA A 168 7.51 -1.92 -3.31
CA ALA A 168 7.90 -3.30 -3.58
C ALA A 168 7.29 -4.27 -2.58
N ALA A 169 7.28 -3.93 -1.28
CA ALA A 169 6.65 -4.73 -0.25
C ALA A 169 5.14 -4.89 -0.46
N ILE A 170 4.43 -3.81 -0.83
CA ILE A 170 2.99 -3.87 -1.16
C ILE A 170 2.74 -4.80 -2.35
N MET A 171 3.45 -4.58 -3.46
CA MET A 171 3.27 -5.38 -4.68
C MET A 171 3.55 -6.86 -4.42
N LEU A 172 4.64 -7.15 -3.69
CA LEU A 172 5.04 -8.51 -3.37
C LEU A 172 4.02 -9.20 -2.46
N ALA A 173 3.53 -8.50 -1.42
CA ALA A 173 2.54 -9.05 -0.51
C ALA A 173 1.22 -9.35 -1.21
N ARG A 174 0.73 -8.43 -2.06
CA ARG A 174 -0.50 -8.62 -2.85
C ARG A 174 -0.37 -9.80 -3.81
N LYS A 175 0.76 -9.91 -4.50
CA LYS A 175 1.02 -11.02 -5.42
C LYS A 175 1.04 -12.37 -4.70
N TYR A 176 1.76 -12.47 -3.59
CA TYR A 176 1.83 -13.72 -2.81
C TYR A 176 0.50 -14.09 -2.15
N ALA A 177 -0.26 -13.13 -1.64
CA ALA A 177 -1.58 -13.41 -1.07
C ALA A 177 -2.54 -13.98 -2.13
N TYR A 178 -2.52 -13.41 -3.34
CA TYR A 178 -3.31 -13.90 -4.46
C TYR A 178 -2.85 -15.30 -4.91
N ASP A 179 -1.55 -15.51 -5.06
CA ASP A 179 -1.00 -16.81 -5.49
C ASP A 179 -1.22 -17.93 -4.46
N CYS A 180 -1.26 -17.60 -3.17
CA CYS A 180 -1.41 -18.59 -2.11
C CYS A 180 -2.85 -19.08 -1.97
N ASN A 181 -3.82 -18.17 -1.85
CA ASN A 181 -5.20 -18.50 -1.49
C ASN A 181 -6.24 -17.67 -2.25
N ALA A 182 -5.87 -17.05 -3.37
CA ALA A 182 -6.69 -16.04 -4.08
C ALA A 182 -7.16 -14.90 -3.15
N VAL A 183 -6.38 -14.58 -2.11
CA VAL A 183 -6.69 -13.50 -1.18
C VAL A 183 -6.28 -12.19 -1.83
N ILE A 184 -7.23 -11.26 -1.96
CA ILE A 184 -6.92 -9.92 -2.43
C ILE A 184 -6.67 -9.01 -1.23
N LEU A 185 -5.40 -8.64 -1.04
CA LEU A 185 -5.01 -7.70 0.01
C LEU A 185 -5.19 -6.26 -0.46
N ALA A 186 -6.05 -5.53 0.24
CA ALA A 186 -6.29 -4.11 0.01
C ALA A 186 -6.31 -3.33 1.33
N GLY A 187 -6.40 -2.01 1.23
CA GLY A 187 -6.58 -1.12 2.37
C GLY A 187 -8.01 -1.13 2.91
N PRO A 188 -8.26 -0.46 4.04
CA PRO A 188 -9.61 -0.14 4.48
C PRO A 188 -10.34 0.65 3.38
N GLU A 189 -11.59 0.27 3.09
CA GLU A 189 -12.49 0.97 2.14
C GLU A 189 -12.11 0.86 0.65
N ASP A 190 -11.05 0.13 0.30
CA ASP A 190 -10.76 -0.18 -1.09
C ASP A 190 -11.84 -1.11 -1.65
N GLN A 191 -12.47 -0.70 -2.75
CA GLN A 191 -13.34 -1.60 -3.51
C GLN A 191 -12.45 -2.50 -4.36
N VAL A 192 -12.54 -3.79 -4.09
CA VAL A 192 -11.77 -4.85 -4.75
C VAL A 192 -12.69 -5.67 -5.63
#